data_AF-A0A9E1TL53-F1
#
_entry.id   AF-A0A9E1TL53-F1
#
_cell.length_a   1.000
_cell.length_b   1.000
_cell.length_c   1.000
_cell.angle_alpha   90.00
_cell.angle_beta   90.00
_cell.angle_gamma   90.00
#
_symmetry.space_group_name_H-M   'P 1'
#
loop_
_entity.id
_entity.type
_entity.pdbx_description
1 polymer ?
#
loop_
_entity_poly.entity_id
_entity_poly.type
_entity_poly.pdbx_seq_one_letter_code
_entity_poly.pdbx_strand_id
1 'polypeptide(L)'
;MVASACGSDSDDAGSSGGDSAASSSDSSSSDSSSDSDSDSSSGDSAAASSDSSDAIKLPIHNWSSQIAGVYAVGAILEATGNSVEYISADSTLVYTSMCEGDMDLVHEV
;
A
#
# COMPACT_ATOMS: atom_id res chain seq x y z
N MET A 1 17.04 3.62 22.69
CA MET A 1 16.02 4.29 21.86
C MET A 1 15.40 3.21 20.98
N VAL A 2 14.44 2.49 21.55
CA VAL A 2 13.84 1.31 20.93
C VAL A 2 12.75 1.77 19.96
N ALA A 3 12.85 1.34 18.70
CA ALA A 3 11.84 1.57 17.68
C ALA A 3 10.63 0.65 17.95
N SER A 4 9.46 1.24 18.13
CA SER A 4 8.20 0.50 18.27
C SER A 4 7.67 0.16 16.87
N ALA A 5 7.73 -1.13 16.52
CA ALA A 5 6.91 -1.66 15.44
C ALA A 5 5.45 -1.68 15.91
N CYS A 6 4.58 -1.00 15.17
CA CYS A 6 3.13 -1.05 15.33
C CYS A 6 2.59 -2.28 14.57
N GLY A 7 1.76 -3.08 15.24
CA GLY A 7 0.95 -4.10 14.58
C GLY A 7 0.70 -5.33 15.44
N SER A 8 -0.01 -5.14 16.55
CA SER A 8 -0.38 -6.21 17.48
C SER A 8 -1.41 -7.15 16.86
N ASP A 9 -0.96 -8.37 16.61
CA ASP A 9 -1.76 -9.57 16.46
C ASP A 9 -2.71 -9.69 17.67
N SER A 10 -4.01 -9.63 17.43
CA SER A 10 -5.03 -9.76 18.48
C SER A 10 -5.75 -11.09 18.30
N ASP A 11 -5.17 -12.13 18.90
CA ASP A 11 -5.86 -13.35 19.28
C ASP A 11 -6.94 -13.00 20.31
N ASP A 12 -8.20 -13.33 20.02
CA ASP A 12 -9.26 -13.33 21.04
C ASP A 12 -9.70 -14.76 21.33
N ALA A 13 -9.54 -15.13 22.60
CA ALA A 13 -9.76 -16.45 23.16
C ALA A 13 -11.12 -16.50 23.87
N GLY A 14 -11.89 -17.59 23.69
CA GLY A 14 -13.10 -17.83 24.46
C GLY A 14 -13.64 -19.25 24.31
N SER A 15 -13.57 -20.02 25.38
CA SER A 15 -13.72 -21.48 25.47
C SER A 15 -15.09 -21.93 26.01
N SER A 16 -15.28 -23.27 26.05
CA SER A 16 -16.34 -24.11 26.68
C SER A 16 -17.62 -24.33 25.85
N GLY A 17 -18.14 -25.53 25.62
CA GLY A 17 -18.00 -26.85 26.25
C GLY A 17 -19.38 -27.28 26.79
N GLY A 18 -19.96 -28.40 26.33
CA GLY A 18 -21.16 -28.97 26.97
C GLY A 18 -22.15 -29.74 26.07
N ASP A 19 -22.08 -31.06 26.20
CA ASP A 19 -22.94 -32.20 25.90
C ASP A 19 -24.49 -32.10 25.82
N SER A 20 -25.02 -32.81 24.81
CA SER A 20 -26.24 -33.64 24.66
C SER A 20 -27.44 -33.53 25.62
N ALA A 21 -28.62 -33.24 25.05
CA ALA A 21 -29.81 -34.13 24.97
C ALA A 21 -31.18 -33.40 25.13
N ALA A 22 -32.17 -34.00 24.46
CA ALA A 22 -33.62 -33.85 24.60
C ALA A 22 -34.37 -32.90 23.64
N SER A 23 -35.13 -33.59 22.77
CA SER A 23 -36.17 -33.15 21.85
C SER A 23 -37.24 -32.25 22.46
N SER A 24 -37.65 -31.23 21.70
CA SER A 24 -39.06 -30.85 21.59
C SER A 24 -39.33 -30.30 20.19
N SER A 25 -40.18 -31.02 19.48
CA SER A 25 -40.89 -30.68 18.25
C SER A 25 -41.55 -29.30 18.30
N ASP A 26 -41.47 -28.54 17.19
CA ASP A 26 -42.63 -28.33 16.33
C ASP A 26 -42.23 -27.57 15.03
N SER A 27 -42.40 -28.29 13.92
CA SER A 27 -43.12 -27.87 12.71
C SER A 27 -42.74 -26.60 11.95
N SER A 28 -42.52 -26.85 10.65
CA SER A 28 -42.62 -25.95 9.48
C SER A 28 -41.29 -25.29 9.10
N SER A 29 -40.69 -25.48 7.92
CA SER A 29 -41.26 -25.83 6.61
C SER A 29 -40.14 -26.34 5.71
N SER A 30 -40.37 -27.42 4.97
CA SER A 30 -39.45 -27.93 3.95
C SER A 30 -39.65 -27.21 2.62
N ASP A 31 -38.55 -26.63 2.16
CA ASP A 31 -37.99 -26.73 0.80
C ASP A 31 -38.81 -26.25 -0.40
N SER A 32 -38.34 -25.16 -1.00
CA SER A 32 -37.91 -25.22 -2.40
C SER A 32 -36.82 -24.18 -2.66
N SER A 33 -35.66 -24.70 -3.00
CA SER A 33 -34.39 -24.07 -3.30
C SER A 33 -34.49 -23.08 -4.45
N SER A 34 -33.83 -21.94 -4.28
CA SER A 34 -33.20 -21.20 -5.38
C SER A 34 -32.10 -20.37 -4.74
N ASP A 35 -30.96 -21.02 -4.55
CA ASP A 35 -29.69 -20.37 -4.27
C ASP A 35 -29.41 -19.39 -5.41
N SER A 36 -29.54 -18.12 -5.11
CA SER A 36 -28.86 -17.06 -5.83
C SER A 36 -28.23 -16.22 -4.75
N ASP A 37 -27.10 -16.72 -4.25
CA ASP A 37 -26.15 -15.95 -3.47
C ASP A 37 -25.95 -14.63 -4.20
N SER A 38 -26.57 -13.58 -3.67
CA SER A 38 -26.12 -12.22 -3.96
C SER A 38 -24.74 -12.12 -3.33
N ASP A 39 -23.73 -12.47 -4.11
CA ASP A 39 -22.35 -12.05 -3.91
C ASP A 39 -22.38 -10.53 -3.93
N SER A 40 -22.65 -9.98 -2.75
CA SER A 40 -22.50 -8.57 -2.45
C SER A 40 -21.01 -8.33 -2.34
N SER A 41 -20.33 -8.44 -3.49
CA SER A 41 -18.98 -7.93 -3.69
C SER A 41 -19.11 -6.43 -3.52
N SER A 42 -19.00 -6.01 -2.27
CA SER A 42 -18.68 -4.64 -1.91
C SER A 42 -17.33 -4.41 -2.55
N GLY A 43 -17.37 -3.96 -3.80
CA GLY A 43 -16.21 -3.52 -4.52
C GLY A 43 -15.62 -2.40 -3.69
N ASP A 44 -14.60 -2.74 -2.92
CA ASP A 44 -13.61 -1.80 -2.42
C ASP A 44 -12.91 -1.25 -3.66
N SER A 45 -13.59 -0.33 -4.35
CA SER A 45 -12.89 0.66 -5.16
C SER A 45 -12.08 1.45 -4.16
N ALA A 46 -10.88 0.97 -3.86
CA ALA A 46 -9.82 1.79 -3.30
C ALA A 46 -9.84 3.06 -4.14
N ALA A 47 -10.33 4.16 -3.55
CA ALA A 47 -10.37 5.42 -4.23
C ALA A 47 -8.93 5.71 -4.64
N ALA A 48 -8.64 5.65 -5.95
CA ALA A 48 -7.33 6.01 -6.45
C ALA A 48 -7.07 7.42 -5.94
N SER A 49 -6.04 7.56 -5.09
CA SER A 49 -5.65 8.87 -4.61
C SER A 49 -5.39 9.74 -5.83
N SER A 50 -5.89 10.97 -5.82
CA SER A 50 -5.51 11.94 -6.84
C SER A 50 -4.00 12.08 -6.83
N ASP A 51 -3.39 12.13 -8.02
CA ASP A 51 -1.96 12.41 -8.14
C ASP A 51 -1.64 13.75 -7.46
N SER A 52 -0.47 13.79 -6.79
CA SER A 52 0.03 15.01 -6.17
C SER A 52 0.37 16.03 -7.25
N SER A 53 0.17 17.31 -6.94
CA SER A 53 0.65 18.42 -7.78
C SER A 53 2.09 18.83 -7.45
N ASP A 54 2.69 18.25 -6.39
CA ASP A 54 4.08 18.51 -6.03
C ASP A 54 5.04 17.88 -7.05
N ALA A 55 6.19 18.53 -7.27
CA ALA A 55 7.21 18.00 -8.15
C ALA A 55 7.89 16.77 -7.52
N ILE A 56 8.17 15.76 -8.36
CA ILE A 56 8.92 14.57 -7.99
C ILE A 56 10.40 14.98 -7.88
N LYS A 57 10.96 14.86 -6.67
CA LYS A 57 12.34 15.22 -6.34
C LYS A 57 13.29 14.07 -6.69
N LEU A 58 14.17 14.33 -7.65
CA LEU A 58 15.19 13.39 -8.13
C LEU A 58 16.60 13.84 -7.70
N PRO A 59 17.38 12.99 -7.01
CA PRO A 59 18.74 13.33 -6.60
C PRO A 59 19.75 13.22 -7.74
N ILE A 60 20.52 14.28 -7.97
CA ILE A 60 21.68 14.29 -8.88
C ILE A 60 22.97 14.18 -8.05
N HIS A 61 23.76 13.16 -8.37
CA HIS A 61 25.16 12.99 -7.96
C HIS A 61 26.10 13.43 -9.08
N ASN A 62 27.40 13.49 -8.80
CA ASN A 62 28.40 14.00 -9.72
C ASN A 62 28.99 12.94 -10.68
N TRP A 63 28.38 11.75 -10.77
CA TRP A 63 28.78 10.70 -11.71
C TRP A 63 28.03 10.83 -13.02
N SER A 64 28.74 10.89 -14.15
CA SER A 64 28.13 11.11 -15.47
C SER A 64 27.05 10.09 -15.83
N SER A 65 27.23 8.82 -15.46
CA SER A 65 26.22 7.77 -15.69
C SER A 65 24.93 8.06 -14.93
N GLN A 66 25.04 8.51 -13.68
CA GLN A 66 23.90 8.82 -12.83
C GLN A 66 23.19 10.10 -13.30
N ILE A 67 23.96 11.11 -13.72
CA ILE A 67 23.42 12.34 -14.33
C ILE A 67 22.59 12.00 -15.58
N ALA A 68 23.14 11.19 -16.49
CA ALA A 68 22.42 10.79 -17.70
C ALA A 68 21.15 9.98 -17.38
N GLY A 69 21.23 9.04 -16.43
CA GLY A 69 20.10 8.22 -16.01
C GLY A 69 18.97 9.04 -15.38
N VAL A 70 19.29 9.99 -14.48
CA VAL A 70 18.31 10.86 -13.85
C VAL A 70 17.59 11.75 -14.87
N TYR A 71 18.27 12.32 -15.85
CA TYR A 71 17.60 13.09 -16.89
C TYR A 71 16.72 12.24 -17.80
N ALA A 72 17.11 10.99 -18.08
CA ALA A 72 16.26 10.07 -18.83
C ALA A 72 14.97 9.73 -18.06
N VAL A 73 15.10 9.41 -16.77
CA VAL A 73 13.96 9.13 -15.89
C VAL A 73 13.06 10.37 -15.74
N GLY A 74 13.66 11.54 -15.50
CA GLY A 74 12.91 12.80 -15.39
C GLY A 74 12.14 13.13 -16.67
N ALA A 75 12.74 12.94 -17.85
CA ALA A 75 12.05 13.14 -19.12
C ALA A 75 10.86 12.18 -19.33
N ILE A 76 10.98 10.93 -18.85
CA ILE A 76 9.86 9.97 -18.88
C ILE A 76 8.73 10.44 -17.96
N LEU A 77 9.05 10.88 -16.75
CA LEU A 77 8.06 11.40 -15.79
C LEU A 77 7.35 12.64 -16.34
N GLU A 78 8.09 13.59 -16.91
CA GLU A 78 7.52 14.77 -17.56
C GLU A 78 6.63 14.40 -18.75
N ALA A 79 7.03 13.41 -19.57
CA ALA A 79 6.22 12.93 -20.69
C ALA A 79 4.90 12.30 -20.25
N THR A 80 4.81 11.82 -19.00
CA THR A 80 3.57 11.32 -18.39
C THR A 80 2.73 12.41 -17.72
N GLY A 81 3.16 13.67 -17.76
CA GLY A 81 2.45 14.82 -17.20
C GLY A 81 2.84 15.19 -15.76
N ASN A 82 3.88 14.57 -15.21
CA ASN A 82 4.39 14.90 -13.87
C ASN A 82 5.35 16.10 -13.90
N SER A 83 5.47 16.80 -12.78
CA SER A 83 6.53 17.81 -12.58
C SER A 83 7.74 17.14 -11.92
N VAL A 84 8.95 17.53 -12.31
CA VAL A 84 10.20 16.98 -11.77
C VAL A 84 11.10 18.10 -11.25
N GLU A 85 11.67 17.89 -10.06
CA GLU A 85 12.69 18.76 -9.48
C GLU A 85 14.00 17.98 -9.34
N TYR A 86 15.09 18.57 -9.81
CA TYR A 86 16.43 17.96 -9.70
C TYR A 86 17.19 18.58 -8.54
N ILE A 87 17.53 17.78 -7.53
CA ILE A 87 18.19 18.24 -6.31
C ILE A 87 19.60 17.66 -6.25
N SER A 88 20.61 18.50 -6.05
CA SER A 88 21.98 18.01 -5.81
C SER A 88 22.01 17.22 -4.50
N ALA A 89 22.52 15.99 -4.54
CA ALA A 89 22.48 15.08 -3.40
C ALA A 89 23.87 14.54 -3.02
N ASP A 90 24.06 14.32 -1.72
CA ASP A 90 25.20 13.59 -1.17
C ASP A 90 24.95 12.08 -1.26
N SER A 91 25.89 11.32 -1.81
CA SER A 91 25.75 9.87 -2.02
C SER A 91 25.66 9.07 -0.72
N THR A 92 26.15 9.61 0.40
CA THR A 92 26.08 8.94 1.71
C THR A 92 24.75 9.16 2.42
N LEU A 93 24.00 10.19 2.03
CA LEU A 93 22.75 10.57 2.70
C LEU A 93 21.49 10.25 1.88
N VAL A 94 21.62 9.93 0.58
CA VAL A 94 20.47 9.76 -0.32
C VAL A 94 19.40 8.79 0.18
N TYR A 95 19.80 7.69 0.83
CA TYR A 95 18.86 6.71 1.39
C TYR A 95 18.17 7.22 2.66
N THR A 96 18.88 7.99 3.49
CA THR A 96 18.27 8.66 4.64
C THR A 96 17.30 9.74 4.18
N SER A 97 17.68 10.54 3.18
CA SER A 97 16.81 11.54 2.56
C SER A 97 15.55 10.93 1.95
N MET A 98 15.64 9.72 1.38
CA MET A 98 14.46 8.99 0.90
C MET A 98 13.55 8.54 2.06
N CYS A 99 14.13 8.08 3.17
CA CYS A 99 13.36 7.75 4.38
C CYS A 99 12.68 8.98 5.02
N GLU A 100 13.32 10.14 4.96
CA GLU A 100 12.82 11.40 5.52
C GLU A 100 11.83 12.12 4.59
N GLY A 101 11.70 11.69 3.32
CA GLY A 101 10.81 12.30 2.33
C GLY A 101 11.39 13.52 1.61
N ASP A 102 12.70 13.76 1.76
CA ASP A 102 13.42 14.80 1.04
C ASP A 102 13.68 14.42 -0.43
N MET A 103 13.61 13.13 -0.76
CA MET A 103 13.73 12.58 -2.12
C MET A 103 12.60 11.60 -2.39
N ASP A 104 12.01 11.68 -3.58
CA ASP A 104 10.85 10.84 -3.93
C ASP A 104 11.27 9.57 -4.68
N LEU A 105 12.26 9.68 -5.57
CA LEU A 105 12.74 8.55 -6.38
C LEU A 105 14.23 8.65 -6.64
N VAL A 106 14.93 7.53 -6.44
CA VAL A 106 16.35 7.36 -6.76
C VAL A 106 16.51 6.39 -7.92
N HIS A 107 17.23 6.80 -8.96
CA HIS A 107 17.69 5.90 -10.01
C HIS A 107 19.11 5.41 -9.67
N GLU A 108 19.27 4.09 -9.54
CA GLU A 108 20.55 3.43 -9.26
C GLU A 108 21.28 3.02 -10.55
N VAL A 109 22.61 2.90 -10.48
CA VAL A 109 23.51 2.56 -11.60
C VAL A 109 24.46 1.42 -11.24
#